data_AF-A0A7C4BPJ3-F1
#
_entry.id   AF-A0A7C4BPJ3-F1
#
_cell.length_a   1.000
_cell.length_b   1.000
_cell.length_c   1.000
_cell.angle_alpha   90.00
_cell.angle_beta   90.00
_cell.angle_gamma   90.00
#
_symmetry.space_group_name_H-M   'P 1'
#
loop_
_entity.id
_entity.type
_entity.pdbx_description
1 polymer ?
#
loop_
_entity_poly.entity_id
_entity_poly.type
_entity_poly.pdbx_seq_one_letter_code
_entity_poly.pdbx_strand_id
1 'polypeptide(L)'
;MTLRERFLNVMEYKPVDQVPNWELGIWGHTRERWLKEGAKPEQIDGDWFSGIDALGFDRREFVPVNMGMIPGFEGKVIEKTDRYEII
;
A
#
# COMPACT_ATOMS: atom_id res chain seq x y z
N MET A 1 18.82 -12.07 4.75
CA MET A 1 18.80 -10.70 5.32
C MET A 1 17.47 -10.50 6.01
N THR A 2 17.39 -9.76 7.13
CA THR A 2 16.09 -9.39 7.73
C THR A 2 15.38 -8.33 6.88
N LEU A 3 14.06 -8.17 7.04
CA LEU A 3 13.28 -7.12 6.34
C LEU A 3 13.87 -5.72 6.56
N ARG A 4 14.25 -5.42 7.82
CA ARG A 4 14.85 -4.14 8.18
C ARG A 4 16.21 -3.92 7.54
N GLU A 5 17.09 -4.92 7.58
CA GLU A 5 18.41 -4.84 6.95
C GLU A 5 18.27 -4.67 5.43
N ARG A 6 17.33 -5.38 4.80
CA ARG A 6 17.06 -5.26 3.37
C ARG A 6 16.59 -3.86 3.01
N PHE A 7 15.63 -3.32 3.75
CA PHE A 7 15.16 -1.95 3.56
C PHE A 7 16.31 -0.94 3.65
N LEU A 8 17.10 -0.98 4.73
CA LEU A 8 18.22 -0.06 4.92
C LEU A 8 19.27 -0.22 3.81
N ASN A 9 19.59 -1.44 3.40
CA ASN A 9 20.56 -1.67 2.32
C ASN A 9 20.06 -1.15 0.96
N VAL A 10 18.77 -1.30 0.64
CA VAL A 10 18.20 -0.68 -0.57
C VAL A 10 18.31 0.84 -0.52
N MET A 11 17.95 1.46 0.60
CA MET A 11 18.02 2.93 0.75
C MET A 11 19.45 3.47 0.69
N GLU A 12 20.44 2.67 1.11
CA GLU A 12 21.87 3.00 1.14
C GLU A 12 22.65 2.47 -0.07
N TYR A 13 21.97 1.95 -1.10
CA TYR A 13 22.59 1.40 -2.32
C TYR A 13 23.62 0.29 -2.06
N LYS A 14 23.37 -0.56 -1.06
CA LYS A 14 24.21 -1.73 -0.70
C LYS A 14 23.66 -3.02 -1.31
N PRO A 15 24.49 -4.08 -1.41
CA PRO A 15 24.02 -5.39 -1.86
C PRO A 15 22.87 -5.94 -0.99
N VAL A 16 21.88 -6.55 -1.64
CA VAL A 16 20.73 -7.20 -1.01
C VAL A 16 20.51 -8.60 -1.60
N ASP A 17 19.87 -9.49 -0.83
CA ASP A 17 19.49 -10.82 -1.30
C ASP A 17 18.31 -10.78 -2.28
N GLN A 18 17.41 -9.82 -2.10
CA GLN A 18 16.32 -9.44 -2.99
C GLN A 18 15.89 -8.00 -2.69
N VAL A 19 15.12 -7.38 -3.59
CA VAL A 19 14.46 -6.10 -3.31
C VAL A 19 13.19 -6.32 -2.45
N PRO A 20 12.77 -5.34 -1.62
CA PRO A 20 11.51 -5.41 -0.91
C PRO A 20 10.32 -5.64 -1.86
N ASN A 21 9.50 -6.64 -1.56
CA ASN A 21 8.29 -6.95 -2.33
C ASN A 21 7.06 -6.28 -1.70
N TRP A 22 6.79 -5.03 -2.08
CA TRP A 22 5.68 -4.24 -1.55
C TRP A 22 4.66 -3.91 -2.64
N GLU A 23 3.45 -4.41 -2.48
CA GLU A 23 2.40 -4.31 -3.49
C GLU A 23 1.21 -3.46 -3.01
N LEU A 24 0.36 -3.05 -3.97
CA LEU A 24 -0.87 -2.29 -3.73
C LEU A 24 -2.13 -3.17 -3.77
N GLY A 25 -1.97 -4.46 -4.09
CA GLY A 25 -3.02 -5.45 -4.09
C GLY A 25 -3.09 -6.26 -5.38
N ILE A 26 -4.11 -7.12 -5.44
CA ILE A 26 -4.36 -8.00 -6.59
C ILE A 26 -5.55 -7.50 -7.41
N TRP A 27 -5.52 -7.71 -8.72
CA TRP A 27 -6.65 -7.40 -9.59
C TRP A 27 -7.88 -8.21 -9.19
N GLY A 28 -9.06 -7.59 -9.20
CA GLY A 28 -10.32 -8.26 -8.82
C GLY A 28 -10.57 -9.56 -9.60
N HIS A 29 -10.33 -9.56 -10.91
CA HIS A 29 -10.45 -10.77 -11.74
C HIS A 29 -9.45 -11.87 -11.35
N THR A 30 -8.22 -11.50 -10.97
CA THR A 30 -7.21 -12.46 -10.49
C THR A 30 -7.64 -13.07 -9.16
N ARG A 31 -8.14 -12.25 -8.24
CA ARG A 31 -8.71 -12.69 -6.97
C ARG A 31 -9.83 -13.70 -7.18
N GLU A 32 -10.80 -13.36 -8.03
CA GLU A 32 -11.93 -14.25 -8.34
C GLU A 32 -11.48 -15.59 -8.93
N ARG A 33 -10.50 -15.56 -9.84
CA ARG A 33 -9.92 -16.77 -10.42
C ARG A 33 -9.27 -17.63 -9.34
N TRP A 34 -8.42 -17.05 -8.48
CA TRP A 34 -7.71 -17.78 -7.44
C TRP A 34 -8.65 -18.42 -6.41
N LEU A 35 -9.73 -17.74 -6.03
CA LEU A 35 -10.76 -18.33 -5.16
C LEU A 35 -11.42 -19.56 -5.81
N LYS A 36 -11.70 -19.51 -7.13
CA LYS A 36 -12.25 -20.66 -7.88
C LYS A 36 -11.23 -21.81 -8.00
N GLU A 37 -9.94 -21.48 -8.04
CA GLU A 37 -8.83 -22.45 -8.07
C GLU A 37 -8.53 -23.05 -6.68
N GLY A 38 -9.21 -22.59 -5.63
CA GLY A 38 -9.10 -23.17 -4.28
C GLY A 38 -8.21 -22.39 -3.31
N ALA A 39 -7.80 -21.17 -3.65
CA ALA A 39 -7.16 -20.27 -2.69
C ALA A 39 -8.14 -19.96 -1.55
N LYS A 40 -7.65 -19.98 -0.31
CA LYS A 40 -8.47 -19.58 0.83
C LYS A 40 -8.49 -18.05 0.94
N PRO A 41 -9.64 -17.42 1.23
CA PRO A 41 -9.74 -15.96 1.37
C PRO A 41 -8.67 -15.38 2.29
N GLU A 42 -8.35 -16.04 3.40
CA GLU A 42 -7.36 -15.57 4.38
C GLU A 42 -5.91 -15.54 3.84
N GLN A 43 -5.65 -16.16 2.69
CA GLN A 43 -4.35 -16.18 2.04
C GLN A 43 -4.16 -15.04 1.03
N ILE A 44 -5.23 -14.41 0.57
CA ILE A 44 -5.16 -13.45 -0.55
C ILE A 44 -5.91 -12.15 -0.28
N ASP A 45 -6.80 -12.14 0.70
CA ASP A 45 -7.56 -10.98 1.14
C ASP A 45 -6.89 -10.32 2.33
N GLY A 46 -7.22 -9.05 2.54
CA GLY A 46 -6.78 -8.26 3.69
C GLY A 46 -6.06 -7.00 3.27
N ASP A 47 -5.18 -6.52 4.15
CA ASP A 47 -4.40 -5.33 3.90
C ASP A 47 -3.14 -5.67 3.08
N TRP A 48 -3.24 -5.49 1.76
CA TRP A 48 -2.11 -5.65 0.85
C TRP A 48 -0.98 -4.65 1.09
N PHE A 49 -1.26 -3.51 1.74
CA PHE A 49 -0.23 -2.52 2.05
C PHE A 49 0.66 -2.99 3.19
N SER A 50 0.13 -3.71 4.17
CA SER A 50 0.90 -4.21 5.32
C SER A 50 1.63 -5.53 5.03
N GLY A 51 1.22 -6.24 3.98
CA GLY A 51 1.85 -7.47 3.49
C GLY A 51 0.95 -8.69 3.61
N ILE A 52 1.26 -9.73 2.84
CA ILE A 52 0.55 -11.01 2.76
C ILE A 52 1.60 -12.11 2.60
N ASP A 53 1.81 -12.89 3.67
CA ASP A 53 2.84 -13.93 3.72
C ASP A 53 2.61 -15.01 2.63
N ALA A 54 1.36 -15.38 2.35
CA ALA A 54 1.02 -16.40 1.35
C ALA A 54 1.30 -15.97 -0.10
N LEU A 55 1.43 -14.66 -0.36
CA LEU A 55 1.83 -14.11 -1.66
C LEU A 55 3.30 -13.66 -1.67
N GLY A 56 4.01 -13.82 -0.55
CA GLY A 56 5.41 -13.40 -0.40
C GLY A 56 5.58 -11.88 -0.38
N PHE A 57 4.56 -11.12 0.01
CA PHE A 57 4.69 -9.67 0.18
C PHE A 57 5.40 -9.38 1.50
N ASP A 58 6.46 -8.59 1.43
CA ASP A 58 7.25 -8.21 2.59
C ASP A 58 6.42 -7.30 3.50
N ARG A 59 6.51 -7.52 4.82
CA ARG A 59 5.77 -6.71 5.80
C ARG A 59 6.28 -5.27 5.82
N ARG A 60 5.35 -4.31 5.90
CA ARG A 60 5.64 -2.89 6.18
C ARG A 60 4.51 -2.27 6.98
N GLU A 61 4.82 -1.21 7.71
CA GLU A 61 3.86 -0.51 8.55
C GLU A 61 3.83 0.96 8.18
N PHE A 62 2.66 1.59 8.36
CA PHE A 62 2.48 3.01 8.13
C PHE A 62 2.23 3.71 9.46
N VAL A 63 3.02 4.73 9.75
CA VAL A 63 2.77 5.61 10.88
C VAL A 63 1.88 6.75 10.38
N PRO A 64 0.80 7.12 11.10
CA PRO A 64 -0.06 8.23 10.72
C PRO A 64 0.68 9.57 10.92
N VAL A 65 1.55 9.92 9.98
CA VAL A 65 2.28 11.18 9.96
C VAL A 65 1.51 12.17 9.09
N ASN A 66 1.24 13.36 9.62
CA ASN A 66 0.72 14.46 8.81
C ASN A 66 1.83 14.96 7.86
N MET A 67 1.80 14.46 6.62
CA MET A 67 2.69 14.89 5.54
C MET A 67 2.14 16.09 4.75
N GLY A 68 1.02 16.68 5.20
CA GLY A 68 0.41 17.87 4.61
C GLY A 68 1.11 19.17 5.02
N MET A 69 0.63 20.29 4.46
CA MET A 69 1.11 21.62 4.86
C MET A 69 0.63 21.98 6.27
N ILE A 70 1.50 22.66 7.04
CA ILE A 70 1.21 23.10 8.41
C ILE A 70 1.57 24.59 8.53
N PRO A 71 0.57 25.51 8.60
CA PRO A 71 -0.86 25.24 8.46
C PRO A 71 -1.22 24.85 7.01
N GLY A 72 -2.34 24.13 6.85
CA GLY A 72 -2.91 23.91 5.53
C GLY A 72 -3.43 25.22 4.91
N PHE A 73 -3.68 25.22 3.60
CA PHE A 73 -4.43 26.31 2.99
C PHE A 73 -5.87 26.31 3.52
N GLU A 74 -6.39 27.48 3.81
CA GLU A 74 -7.82 27.66 4.06
C GLU A 74 -8.55 27.49 2.73
N GLY A 75 -9.29 26.39 2.57
CA GLY A 75 -10.11 26.14 1.38
C GLY A 75 -11.22 27.20 1.28
N LYS A 76 -11.42 27.76 0.07
CA LYS A 76 -12.45 28.77 -0.17
C LYS A 76 -13.32 28.33 -1.32
N VAL A 77 -14.63 28.23 -1.07
CA VAL A 77 -15.58 27.88 -2.11
C VAL A 77 -15.55 28.93 -3.22
N ILE A 78 -15.08 28.54 -4.40
CA ILE A 78 -15.10 29.37 -5.61
C ILE A 78 -16.48 29.27 -6.26
N GLU A 79 -17.07 28.07 -6.27
CA GLU A 79 -18.36 27.79 -6.88
C GLU A 79 -19.04 26.62 -6.17
N LYS A 80 -20.36 26.70 -6.01
CA LYS A 80 -21.17 25.60 -5.48
C LYS A 80 -22.49 25.48 -6.22
N THR A 81 -22.81 24.26 -6.62
CA THR A 81 -24.08 23.87 -7.24
C THR A 81 -24.71 22.72 -6.47
N ASP A 82 -25.89 22.28 -6.88
CA ASP A 82 -26.55 21.09 -6.32
C ASP A 82 -25.79 19.78 -6.65
N ARG A 83 -24.81 19.81 -7.57
CA ARG A 83 -24.07 18.63 -8.05
C ARG A 83 -22.59 18.63 -7.69
N TYR A 84 -21.98 19.80 -7.50
CA TYR A 84 -20.54 19.90 -7.23
C TYR A 84 -20.16 21.17 -6.47
N GLU A 85 -18.96 21.14 -5.89
CA GLU A 85 -18.31 22.24 -5.19
C GLU A 85 -16.86 22.37 -5.68
N ILE A 86 -16.40 23.59 -5.94
CA ILE A 86 -15.02 23.95 -6.26
C ILE A 86 -14.45 24.72 -5.06
N ILE A 87 -13.33 24.24 -4.51
CA ILE A 87 -12.66 24.75 -3.30
C ILE A 87 -11.23 25.18 -3.63
#